data_AF-A0A1G9PGI1-F1
#
_entry.id   AF-A0A1G9PGI1-F1
#
_cell.length_a   1.000
_cell.length_b   1.000
_cell.length_c   1.000
_cell.angle_alpha   90.00
_cell.angle_beta   90.00
_cell.angle_gamma   90.00
#
_symmetry.space_group_name_H-M   'P 1'
#
loop_
_entity.id
_entity.type
_entity.pdbx_description
1 polymer ?
#
loop_
_entity_poly.entity_id
_entity_poly.type
_entity_poly.pdbx_seq_one_letter_code
_entity_poly.pdbx_strand_id
1 'polypeptide(L)'
;MAAPKKVPLKGTKPQDSRVMEFLPSPKVYPWEDSAQYEALQDAVVTHLVPSTPHEHVLARRIAAAHWEQWRSEQLSQDVFMSACRKAALELLNEQPGVIFPDDKTMRLADDILGSDKALRATALNELAGKGITEEQIRAQAYLEHFQAIEALERRPWRDDERRRALMREYAALKASNQLDHVPDAEIL
;
A
#
# COMPACT_ATOMS: atom_id res chain seq x y z
N MET A 1 2.29 10.26 66.99
CA MET A 1 2.31 10.61 65.56
C MET A 1 2.97 9.46 64.82
N ALA A 2 2.20 8.68 64.06
CA ALA A 2 2.68 7.46 63.40
C ALA A 2 3.08 7.77 61.95
N ALA A 3 4.27 7.34 61.55
CA ALA A 3 4.82 7.54 60.21
C ALA A 3 4.01 6.77 59.14
N PRO A 4 3.82 7.33 57.92
CA PRO A 4 3.09 6.66 56.86
C PRO A 4 3.89 5.48 56.30
N LYS A 5 3.27 4.29 56.31
CA LYS A 5 3.78 3.07 55.67
C LYS A 5 3.83 3.29 54.15
N LYS A 6 5.03 3.23 53.55
CA LYS A 6 5.22 3.13 52.11
C LYS A 6 4.56 1.85 51.60
N VAL A 7 3.50 1.99 50.82
CA VAL A 7 2.87 0.88 50.09
C VAL A 7 3.73 0.62 48.85
N PRO A 8 4.26 -0.60 48.66
CA PRO A 8 5.01 -0.93 47.46
C PRO A 8 4.05 -0.98 46.26
N LEU A 9 4.30 -0.14 45.25
CA LEU A 9 3.64 -0.21 43.96
C LEU A 9 3.98 -1.57 43.33
N LYS A 10 3.01 -2.49 43.36
CA LYS A 10 3.07 -3.78 42.69
C LYS A 10 3.31 -3.56 41.19
N GLY A 11 4.25 -4.32 40.65
CA GLY A 11 4.65 -4.30 39.25
C GLY A 11 3.48 -4.26 38.26
N THR A 12 3.68 -3.46 37.22
CA THR A 12 2.88 -3.41 36.01
C THR A 12 2.58 -4.82 35.51
N LYS A 13 1.31 -5.21 35.58
CA LYS A 13 0.82 -6.45 34.96
C LYS A 13 1.12 -6.42 33.45
N PRO A 14 1.33 -7.59 32.82
CA PRO A 14 1.41 -7.66 31.36
C PRO A 14 0.17 -7.01 30.76
N GLN A 15 0.38 -6.09 29.82
CA GLN A 15 -0.66 -5.30 29.19
C GLN A 15 -1.75 -6.20 28.61
N ASP A 16 -3.00 -5.80 28.85
CA ASP A 16 -4.22 -6.55 28.56
C ASP A 16 -4.39 -6.74 27.04
N SER A 17 -3.90 -7.88 26.52
CA SER A 17 -3.97 -8.25 25.10
C SER A 17 -5.42 -8.31 24.57
N ARG A 18 -6.40 -8.40 25.47
CA ARG A 18 -7.83 -8.54 25.17
C ARG A 18 -8.45 -7.30 24.53
N VAL A 19 -7.94 -6.10 24.82
CA VAL A 19 -8.48 -4.87 24.20
C VAL A 19 -8.15 -4.81 22.70
N MET A 20 -7.04 -5.45 22.30
CA MET A 20 -6.58 -5.47 20.91
C MET A 20 -7.37 -6.46 20.03
N GLU A 21 -8.06 -7.44 20.61
CA GLU A 21 -8.87 -8.44 19.87
C GLU A 21 -10.15 -7.87 19.25
N PHE A 22 -10.64 -6.72 19.74
CA PHE A 22 -11.91 -6.13 19.28
C PHE A 22 -11.77 -5.18 18.09
N LEU A 23 -10.56 -4.95 17.60
CA LEU A 23 -10.34 -4.05 16.48
C LEU A 23 -10.41 -4.84 15.18
N PRO A 24 -11.07 -4.29 14.14
CA PRO A 24 -11.11 -4.95 12.85
C PRO A 24 -9.68 -5.12 12.33
N SER A 25 -9.28 -6.37 12.10
CA SER A 25 -8.00 -6.66 11.46
C SER A 25 -7.99 -6.04 10.06
N PRO A 26 -6.90 -5.36 9.69
CA PRO A 26 -6.74 -4.84 8.34
C PRO A 26 -6.91 -5.96 7.32
N LYS A 27 -7.68 -5.68 6.27
CA LYS A 27 -8.01 -6.69 5.26
C LYS A 27 -6.81 -6.90 4.35
N VAL A 28 -6.17 -8.07 4.46
CA VAL A 28 -5.25 -8.60 3.45
C VAL A 28 -6.08 -9.39 2.43
N TYR A 29 -5.91 -9.11 1.14
CA TYR A 29 -6.65 -9.81 0.08
C TYR A 29 -5.99 -11.15 -0.29
N PRO A 30 -6.73 -12.11 -0.90
CA PRO A 30 -6.18 -13.44 -1.21
C PRO A 30 -4.97 -13.46 -2.15
N TRP A 31 -4.77 -12.42 -2.95
CA TRP A 31 -3.64 -12.29 -3.88
C TRP A 31 -2.47 -11.50 -3.29
N GLU A 32 -2.57 -11.08 -2.03
CA GLU A 32 -1.54 -10.33 -1.33
C GLU A 32 -0.67 -11.25 -0.47
N ASP A 33 0.58 -10.86 -0.27
CA ASP A 33 1.50 -11.57 0.61
C ASP A 33 1.27 -11.16 2.08
N SER A 34 0.61 -12.03 2.85
CA SER A 34 0.34 -11.79 4.26
C SER A 34 1.60 -11.66 5.10
N ALA A 35 2.69 -12.34 4.74
CA ALA A 35 3.94 -12.28 5.49
C ALA A 35 4.61 -10.91 5.30
N GLN A 36 4.52 -10.31 4.10
CA GLN A 36 4.98 -8.94 3.88
C GLN A 36 4.17 -7.91 4.68
N TYR A 37 2.85 -8.10 4.78
CA TYR A 37 2.02 -7.23 5.60
C TYR A 37 2.37 -7.33 7.09
N GLU A 38 2.56 -8.54 7.61
CA GLU A 38 3.00 -8.78 8.99
C GLU A 38 4.37 -8.13 9.26
N ALA A 39 5.33 -8.32 8.35
CA ALA A 39 6.65 -7.70 8.46
C ALA A 39 6.59 -6.16 8.46
N LEU A 40 5.71 -5.56 7.64
CA LEU A 40 5.46 -4.11 7.66
C LEU A 40 4.89 -3.67 9.01
N GLN A 41 3.90 -4.40 9.53
CA GLN A 41 3.29 -4.09 10.81
C GLN A 41 4.32 -4.13 11.95
N ASP A 42 5.15 -5.17 11.99
CA ASP A 42 6.21 -5.31 13.00
C ASP A 42 7.26 -4.22 12.88
N ALA A 43 7.64 -3.85 11.66
CA ALA A 43 8.57 -2.74 11.42
C ALA A 43 8.01 -1.40 11.93
N VAL A 44 6.73 -1.10 11.67
CA VAL A 44 6.06 0.12 12.14
C VAL A 44 5.94 0.14 13.66
N VAL A 45 5.53 -0.96 14.28
CA VAL A 45 5.43 -1.06 15.75
C VAL A 45 6.81 -0.91 16.40
N THR A 46 7.83 -1.56 15.84
CA THR A 46 9.22 -1.46 16.32
C THR A 46 9.74 -0.03 16.22
N HIS A 47 9.44 0.66 15.11
CA HIS A 47 9.90 2.03 14.89
C HIS A 47 9.21 3.04 15.83
N LEU A 48 7.90 2.91 16.04
CA LEU A 48 7.13 3.85 16.86
C LEU A 48 7.33 3.63 18.36
N VAL A 49 7.69 2.42 18.79
CA VAL A 49 7.87 2.05 20.21
C VAL A 49 6.64 2.45 21.05
N PRO A 50 5.44 1.94 20.71
CA PRO A 50 4.23 2.21 21.46
C PRO A 50 4.34 1.70 22.91
N SER A 51 3.93 2.52 23.87
CA SER A 51 3.98 2.22 25.31
C SER A 51 2.61 1.88 25.90
N THR A 52 1.52 2.25 25.22
CA THR A 52 0.15 2.03 25.69
C THR A 52 -0.63 1.18 24.69
N PRO A 53 -1.71 0.47 25.11
CA PRO A 53 -2.56 -0.24 24.17
C PRO A 53 -3.07 0.66 23.04
N HIS A 54 -3.48 1.89 23.35
CA HIS A 54 -3.96 2.83 22.34
C HIS A 54 -2.87 3.21 21.33
N GLU A 55 -1.63 3.43 21.79
CA GLU A 55 -0.49 3.65 20.89
C GLU A 55 -0.24 2.45 19.97
N HIS A 56 -0.37 1.21 20.46
CA HIS A 56 -0.25 0.02 19.61
C HIS A 56 -1.35 -0.05 18.55
N VAL A 57 -2.58 0.35 18.89
CA VAL A 57 -3.69 0.42 17.93
C VAL A 57 -3.37 1.40 16.81
N LEU A 58 -2.89 2.60 17.17
CA LEU A 58 -2.50 3.62 16.20
C LEU A 58 -1.35 3.13 15.32
N ALA A 59 -0.32 2.49 15.88
CA ALA A 59 0.78 1.91 15.12
C ALA A 59 0.29 0.88 14.08
N ARG A 60 -0.62 -0.03 14.46
CA ARG A 60 -1.21 -0.99 13.51
C ARG A 60 -2.05 -0.31 12.43
N ARG A 61 -2.83 0.72 12.79
CA ARG A 61 -3.61 1.51 11.81
C ARG A 61 -2.71 2.27 10.84
N ILE A 62 -1.55 2.75 11.29
CA ILE A 62 -0.53 3.38 10.44
C ILE A 62 0.04 2.36 9.45
N ALA A 63 0.40 1.16 9.92
CA ALA A 63 0.84 0.07 9.03
C ALA A 63 -0.22 -0.31 8.00
N ALA A 64 -1.49 -0.39 8.40
CA ALA A 64 -2.61 -0.64 7.49
C ALA A 64 -2.74 0.46 6.42
N ALA A 65 -2.59 1.74 6.79
CA ALA A 65 -2.64 2.84 5.83
C ALA A 65 -1.46 2.80 4.84
N HIS A 66 -0.27 2.42 5.29
CA HIS A 66 0.87 2.18 4.40
C HIS A 66 0.60 1.04 3.40
N TRP A 67 0.01 -0.07 3.87
CA TRP A 67 -0.35 -1.19 3.01
C TRP A 67 -1.43 -0.84 1.99
N GLU A 68 -2.46 -0.09 2.42
CA GLU A 68 -3.51 0.44 1.53
C GLU A 68 -2.94 1.35 0.44
N GLN A 69 -1.99 2.21 0.77
CA GLN A 69 -1.31 3.06 -0.20
C GLN A 69 -0.55 2.22 -1.23
N TRP A 70 0.32 1.29 -0.79
CA TRP A 70 1.07 0.40 -1.68
C TRP A 70 0.14 -0.40 -2.60
N ARG A 71 -0.95 -0.95 -2.05
CA ARG A 71 -1.99 -1.65 -2.83
C ARG A 71 -2.62 -0.76 -3.89
N SER A 72 -2.98 0.48 -3.54
CA SER A 72 -3.58 1.42 -4.48
C SER A 72 -2.63 1.73 -5.64
N GLU A 73 -1.32 1.86 -5.37
CA GLU A 73 -0.28 2.04 -6.38
C GLU A 73 -0.13 0.80 -7.28
N GLN A 74 -0.07 -0.40 -6.70
CA GLN A 74 -0.02 -1.66 -7.46
C GLN A 74 -1.25 -1.84 -8.35
N LEU A 75 -2.46 -1.62 -7.83
CA LEU A 75 -3.69 -1.73 -8.61
C LEU A 75 -3.74 -0.72 -9.76
N SER A 76 -3.23 0.50 -9.55
CA SER A 76 -3.12 1.50 -10.62
C SER A 76 -2.19 1.01 -11.73
N GLN A 77 -1.03 0.47 -11.37
CA GLN A 77 -0.09 -0.13 -12.31
C GLN A 77 -0.73 -1.32 -13.05
N ASP A 78 -1.36 -2.25 -12.35
CA ASP A 78 -1.99 -3.44 -12.95
C ASP A 78 -3.09 -3.05 -13.96
N VAL A 79 -3.93 -2.07 -13.60
CA VAL A 79 -4.97 -1.56 -14.49
C VAL A 79 -4.36 -0.92 -15.72
N PHE A 80 -3.31 -0.10 -15.56
CA PHE A 80 -2.63 0.53 -16.69
C PHE A 80 -1.96 -0.50 -17.61
N MET A 81 -1.31 -1.52 -17.05
CA MET A 81 -0.69 -2.58 -17.82
C MET A 81 -1.74 -3.42 -18.57
N SER A 82 -2.85 -3.77 -17.92
CA SER A 82 -3.98 -4.44 -18.55
C SER A 82 -4.56 -3.62 -19.71
N ALA A 83 -4.72 -2.31 -19.51
CA ALA A 83 -5.17 -1.38 -20.54
C ALA A 83 -4.20 -1.31 -21.73
N CYS A 84 -2.89 -1.28 -21.49
CA CYS A 84 -1.88 -1.34 -22.54
C CYS A 84 -1.96 -2.63 -23.35
N ARG A 85 -2.20 -3.78 -22.69
CA ARG A 85 -2.33 -5.07 -23.38
C ARG A 85 -3.53 -5.08 -24.31
N LYS A 86 -4.66 -4.58 -23.82
CA LYS A 86 -5.90 -4.45 -24.59
C LYS A 86 -5.69 -3.52 -25.80
N ALA A 87 -5.12 -2.35 -25.60
CA ALA A 87 -4.84 -1.40 -26.67
C ALA A 87 -3.89 -1.98 -27.73
N ALA A 88 -2.85 -2.70 -27.32
CA ALA A 88 -1.95 -3.38 -28.25
C ALA A 88 -2.68 -4.43 -29.11
N LEU A 89 -3.58 -5.22 -28.51
CA LEU A 89 -4.39 -6.19 -29.23
C LEU A 89 -5.35 -5.52 -30.22
N GLU A 90 -6.00 -4.42 -29.82
CA GLU A 90 -6.92 -3.68 -30.68
C GLU A 90 -6.19 -3.09 -31.90
N LEU A 91 -5.05 -2.43 -31.68
CA LEU A 91 -4.20 -1.90 -32.77
C LEU A 91 -3.69 -2.99 -33.71
N LEU A 92 -3.37 -4.17 -33.17
CA LEU A 92 -2.97 -5.34 -33.97
C LEU A 92 -4.14 -5.92 -34.78
N ASN A 93 -5.37 -5.87 -34.26
CA ASN A 93 -6.57 -6.37 -34.92
C ASN A 93 -7.13 -5.41 -35.97
N GLU A 94 -6.85 -4.11 -35.86
CA GLU A 94 -7.20 -3.11 -36.88
C GLU A 94 -6.40 -3.28 -38.19
N GLN A 95 -5.38 -4.15 -38.19
CA GLN A 95 -4.62 -4.48 -39.38
C GLN A 95 -5.47 -5.26 -40.39
N PRO A 96 -5.40 -4.93 -41.70
CA PRO A 96 -6.18 -5.60 -42.73
C PRO A 96 -6.00 -7.12 -42.71
N GLY A 97 -7.11 -7.86 -42.63
CA GLY A 97 -7.12 -9.32 -42.70
C GLY A 97 -7.07 -10.04 -41.35
N VAL A 98 -7.04 -9.33 -40.22
CA VAL A 98 -7.13 -9.93 -38.88
C VAL A 98 -8.58 -9.87 -38.38
N ILE A 99 -9.21 -11.03 -38.18
CA ILE A 99 -10.57 -11.13 -37.60
C ILE A 99 -10.50 -11.55 -36.14
N PHE A 100 -9.55 -12.42 -35.79
CA PHE A 100 -9.24 -12.83 -34.43
C PHE A 100 -7.72 -12.81 -34.24
N PRO A 101 -7.23 -12.38 -33.07
CA PRO A 101 -5.80 -12.46 -32.77
C PRO A 101 -5.36 -13.92 -32.72
N ASP A 102 -4.30 -14.24 -33.46
CA ASP A 102 -3.65 -15.54 -33.35
C ASP A 102 -2.76 -15.62 -32.10
N ASP A 103 -2.28 -16.83 -31.77
CA ASP A 103 -1.41 -17.05 -30.60
C ASP A 103 -0.15 -16.18 -30.65
N LYS A 104 0.35 -15.87 -31.85
CA LYS A 104 1.51 -15.01 -32.04
C LYS A 104 1.19 -13.57 -31.62
N THR A 105 0.04 -13.05 -32.04
CA THR A 105 -0.46 -11.71 -31.71
C THR A 105 -0.71 -11.57 -30.21
N MET A 106 -1.32 -12.58 -29.58
CA MET A 106 -1.52 -12.60 -28.13
C MET A 106 -0.21 -12.57 -27.36
N ARG A 107 0.77 -13.41 -27.74
CA ARG A 107 2.11 -13.39 -27.12
C ARG A 107 2.81 -12.06 -27.29
N LEU A 108 2.69 -11.46 -28.46
CA LEU A 108 3.31 -10.17 -28.75
C LEU A 108 2.74 -9.06 -27.87
N ALA A 109 1.41 -9.07 -27.64
CA ALA A 109 0.76 -8.18 -26.69
C ALA A 109 1.21 -8.40 -25.24
N ASP A 110 1.42 -9.66 -24.85
CA ASP A 110 1.93 -10.02 -23.52
C ASP A 110 3.39 -9.58 -23.32
N ASP A 111 4.26 -9.81 -24.31
CA ASP A 111 5.71 -9.57 -24.24
C ASP A 111 6.06 -8.07 -24.17
N ILE A 112 5.26 -7.18 -24.75
CA ILE A 112 5.44 -5.71 -24.65
C ILE A 112 5.42 -5.24 -23.20
N LEU A 113 4.69 -5.97 -22.35
CA LEU A 113 4.43 -5.59 -20.96
C LEU A 113 5.15 -6.53 -19.98
N GLY A 114 5.89 -7.51 -20.50
CA GLY A 114 6.69 -8.43 -19.71
C GLY A 114 7.90 -7.76 -19.04
N SER A 115 8.39 -8.41 -17.99
CA SER A 115 9.60 -7.99 -17.27
C SER A 115 10.89 -8.36 -18.01
N ASP A 116 10.84 -9.28 -18.97
CA ASP A 116 11.98 -9.65 -19.82
C ASP A 116 12.26 -8.56 -20.86
N LYS A 117 13.37 -7.85 -20.67
CA LYS A 117 13.79 -6.74 -21.54
C LYS A 117 14.07 -7.18 -22.98
N ALA A 118 14.56 -8.39 -23.19
CA ALA A 118 14.92 -8.89 -24.52
C ALA A 118 13.67 -9.27 -25.32
N LEU A 119 12.73 -9.98 -24.69
CA LEU A 119 11.43 -10.27 -25.29
C LEU A 119 10.66 -8.98 -25.60
N ARG A 120 10.62 -8.05 -24.63
CA ARG A 120 9.97 -6.75 -24.82
C ARG A 120 10.55 -5.97 -26.00
N ALA A 121 11.88 -5.86 -26.10
CA ALA A 121 12.53 -5.17 -27.21
C ALA A 121 12.20 -5.84 -28.56
N THR A 122 12.15 -7.17 -28.59
CA THR A 122 11.79 -7.93 -29.80
C THR A 122 10.34 -7.64 -30.21
N ALA A 123 9.40 -7.69 -29.27
CA ALA A 123 7.99 -7.40 -29.52
C ALA A 123 7.77 -5.96 -29.99
N LEU A 124 8.42 -4.98 -29.37
CA LEU A 124 8.35 -3.56 -29.78
C LEU A 124 8.91 -3.35 -31.19
N ASN A 125 10.00 -4.04 -31.56
CA ASN A 125 10.54 -3.98 -32.92
C ASN A 125 9.57 -4.57 -33.96
N GLU A 126 8.90 -5.68 -33.62
CA GLU A 126 7.90 -6.28 -34.51
C GLU A 126 6.65 -5.39 -34.67
N LEU A 127 6.20 -4.73 -33.60
CA LEU A 127 5.15 -3.72 -33.69
C LEU A 127 5.53 -2.52 -34.55
N ALA A 128 6.76 -2.01 -34.37
CA ALA A 128 7.25 -0.89 -35.16
C ALA A 128 7.27 -1.23 -36.66
N GLY A 129 7.57 -2.48 -37.03
CA GLY A 129 7.45 -2.99 -38.39
C GLY A 129 6.02 -2.95 -38.95
N LYS A 130 5.01 -2.92 -38.08
CA LYS A 130 3.57 -2.76 -38.43
C LYS A 130 3.08 -1.30 -38.30
N GLY A 131 3.98 -0.36 -38.01
CA GLY A 131 3.65 1.06 -37.82
C GLY A 131 2.99 1.37 -36.47
N ILE A 132 3.02 0.43 -35.51
CA ILE A 132 2.47 0.60 -34.17
C ILE A 132 3.62 0.97 -33.22
N THR A 133 3.51 2.09 -32.51
CA THR A 133 4.54 2.52 -31.54
C THR A 133 4.11 2.31 -30.10
N GLU A 134 5.08 2.26 -29.18
CA GLU A 134 4.81 2.16 -27.75
C GLU A 134 3.99 3.36 -27.24
N GLU A 135 4.27 4.56 -27.76
CA GLU A 135 3.55 5.79 -27.42
C GLU A 135 2.08 5.70 -27.82
N GLN A 136 1.78 5.15 -29.00
CA GLN A 136 0.40 4.96 -29.46
C GLN A 136 -0.37 4.01 -28.54
N ILE A 137 0.25 2.88 -28.17
CA ILE A 137 -0.35 1.91 -27.25
C ILE A 137 -0.66 2.57 -25.91
N ARG A 138 0.32 3.30 -25.33
CA ARG A 138 0.12 3.99 -24.04
C ARG A 138 -0.93 5.09 -24.13
N ALA A 139 -0.95 5.87 -25.21
CA ALA A 139 -1.93 6.93 -25.40
C ALA A 139 -3.36 6.35 -25.51
N GLN A 140 -3.54 5.30 -26.29
CA GLN A 140 -4.83 4.63 -26.44
C GLN A 140 -5.29 3.99 -25.12
N ALA A 141 -4.40 3.26 -24.44
CA ALA A 141 -4.67 2.67 -23.13
C ALA A 141 -5.12 3.73 -22.11
N TYR A 142 -4.43 4.88 -22.09
CA TYR A 142 -4.79 5.98 -21.20
C TYR A 142 -6.15 6.58 -21.54
N LEU A 143 -6.43 6.87 -22.81
CA LEU A 143 -7.69 7.47 -23.23
C LEU A 143 -8.90 6.57 -22.97
N GLU A 144 -8.75 5.26 -23.20
CA GLU A 144 -9.83 4.28 -22.98
C GLU A 144 -10.13 4.07 -21.49
N HIS A 145 -9.10 4.13 -20.64
CA HIS A 145 -9.23 3.81 -19.21
C HIS A 145 -9.04 5.02 -18.28
N PHE A 146 -9.03 6.24 -18.82
CA PHE A 146 -8.73 7.47 -18.10
C PHE A 146 -9.51 7.60 -16.79
N GLN A 147 -10.83 7.37 -16.81
CA GLN A 147 -11.67 7.51 -15.62
C GLN A 147 -11.31 6.51 -14.52
N ALA A 148 -10.98 5.26 -14.89
CA ALA A 148 -10.60 4.24 -13.93
C ALA A 148 -9.23 4.53 -13.32
N ILE A 149 -8.27 4.95 -14.16
CA ILE A 149 -6.93 5.35 -13.74
C ILE A 149 -7.01 6.56 -12.80
N GLU A 150 -7.72 7.61 -13.19
CA GLU A 150 -7.89 8.84 -12.39
C GLU A 150 -8.59 8.55 -11.04
N ALA A 151 -9.56 7.63 -11.02
CA ALA A 151 -10.21 7.20 -9.79
C ALA A 151 -9.24 6.46 -8.85
N LEU A 152 -8.32 5.65 -9.39
CA LEU A 152 -7.30 4.95 -8.62
C LEU A 152 -6.20 5.90 -8.14
N GLU A 153 -5.73 6.82 -8.98
CA GLU A 153 -4.69 7.81 -8.64
C GLU A 153 -5.12 8.76 -7.50
N ARG A 154 -6.43 8.99 -7.34
CA ARG A 154 -6.96 9.78 -6.21
C ARG A 154 -6.91 9.03 -4.88
N ARG A 155 -6.81 7.70 -4.86
CA ARG A 155 -6.83 6.89 -3.62
C ARG A 155 -5.55 7.04 -2.78
N PRO A 156 -4.33 6.92 -3.35
CA PRO A 156 -3.09 7.11 -2.59
C PRO A 156 -3.05 8.43 -1.81
N TRP A 157 -3.60 9.51 -2.36
CA TRP A 157 -3.67 10.79 -1.67
C TRP A 157 -4.52 10.72 -0.39
N ARG A 158 -5.68 10.06 -0.44
CA ARG A 158 -6.54 9.87 0.75
C ARG A 158 -5.87 8.96 1.78
N ASP A 159 -5.19 7.92 1.31
CA ASP A 159 -4.47 6.98 2.16
C ASP A 159 -3.30 7.68 2.87
N ASP A 160 -2.56 8.54 2.15
CA ASP A 160 -1.48 9.36 2.74
C ASP A 160 -2.02 10.42 3.70
N GLU A 161 -3.13 11.08 3.40
CA GLU A 161 -3.77 12.03 4.32
C GLU A 161 -4.18 11.35 5.63
N ARG A 162 -4.82 10.18 5.53
CA ARG A 162 -5.18 9.34 6.68
C ARG A 162 -3.95 8.92 7.47
N ARG A 163 -2.88 8.48 6.80
CA ARG A 163 -1.60 8.12 7.42
C ARG A 163 -0.99 9.30 8.19
N ARG A 164 -0.94 10.49 7.59
CA ARG A 164 -0.45 11.71 8.25
C ARG A 164 -1.31 12.09 9.46
N ALA A 165 -2.63 11.95 9.35
CA ALA A 165 -3.53 12.20 10.48
C ALA A 165 -3.27 11.25 11.65
N LEU A 166 -3.12 9.95 11.38
CA LEU A 166 -2.80 8.95 12.39
C LEU A 166 -1.43 9.20 13.03
N MET A 167 -0.42 9.61 12.26
CA MET A 167 0.90 9.98 12.79
C MET A 167 0.83 11.18 13.73
N ARG A 168 0.02 12.20 13.40
CA ARG A 168 -0.20 13.36 14.28
C ARG A 168 -0.91 12.96 15.57
N GLU A 169 -1.95 12.13 15.47
CA GLU A 169 -2.68 11.60 16.62
C GLU A 169 -1.75 10.80 17.54
N TYR A 170 -0.93 9.92 16.96
CA TYR A 170 0.08 9.16 17.69
C TYR A 170 1.07 10.08 18.43
N ALA A 171 1.62 11.08 17.73
CA ALA A 171 2.56 12.03 18.33
C ALA A 171 1.94 12.84 19.48
N ALA A 172 0.70 13.30 19.31
CA ALA A 172 -0.03 14.02 20.36
C ALA A 172 -0.26 13.15 21.60
N LEU A 173 -0.68 11.88 21.38
CA LEU A 173 -0.86 10.92 22.47
C LEU A 173 0.46 10.65 23.20
N LYS A 174 1.56 10.47 22.45
CA LYS A 174 2.89 10.24 23.02
C LYS A 174 3.35 11.43 23.87
N ALA A 175 3.13 12.65 23.41
CA ALA A 175 3.47 13.86 24.13
C ALA A 175 2.64 14.00 25.43
N SER A 176 1.33 13.72 25.38
CA SER A 176 0.47 13.73 26.57
C SER A 176 0.96 12.73 27.63
N ASN A 177 1.26 11.49 27.20
CA ASN A 177 1.74 10.45 28.11
C ASN A 177 3.09 10.77 28.75
N GLN A 178 3.94 11.56 28.07
CA GLN A 178 5.23 12.01 28.63
C GLN A 178 5.05 13.11 29.68
N LEU A 179 4.08 14.01 29.49
CA LEU A 179 3.77 15.08 30.45
C LEU A 179 3.18 14.53 31.75
N ASP A 180 2.32 13.52 31.66
CA ASP A 180 1.73 12.85 32.84
C ASP A 180 2.76 12.05 33.67
N HIS A 181 3.94 11.78 33.10
CA HIS A 181 4.97 10.96 33.73
C HIS A 181 6.11 11.77 34.38
N VAL A 182 5.99 13.09 34.50
CA VAL A 182 6.97 13.92 35.24
C VAL A 182 6.96 13.48 36.71
N PRO A 183 8.06 12.88 37.22
CA PRO A 183 8.15 12.55 38.64
C PRO A 183 8.07 13.85 39.43
N ASP A 184 7.26 13.89 40.49
CA ASP A 184 7.28 14.98 41.47
C ASP A 184 8.75 15.25 41.83
N ALA A 185 9.28 16.36 41.33
CA ALA A 185 10.60 16.82 41.71
C ALA A 185 10.50 17.12 43.20
N GLU A 186 11.14 16.28 44.03
CA GLU A 186 11.31 16.56 45.46
C GLU A 186 11.89 17.97 45.57
N ILE A 187 11.07 18.92 46.02
CA ILE A 187 11.51 20.27 46.37
C ILE A 187 12.39 20.08 47.62
N LEU A 188 13.71 20.16 47.42
CA LEU A 188 14.70 20.24 48.50
C LEU A 188 14.64 21.59 49.21
#